data_AF-A0A671LDW9-F1
#
_entry.id   AF-A0A671LDW9-F1
#
_cell.length_a   1.000
_cell.length_b   1.000
_cell.length_c   1.000
_cell.angle_alpha   90.00
_cell.angle_beta   90.00
_cell.angle_gamma   90.00
#
_symmetry.space_group_name_H-M   'P 1'
#
loop_
_entity.id
_entity.type
_entity.pdbx_description
1 polymer ?
#
loop_
_entity_poly.entity_id
_entity_poly.type
_entity_poly.pdbx_seq_one_letter_code
_entity_poly.pdbx_strand_id
1 'polypeptide(L)'
;MLNKSCASVCISVSLSADAQPAQQAICKVRTEVIEVTRSMLDRSNANFLLWPPCVEVQRCSGCCNTKSLWCVPVLTDTRYLQIQYVNKRPLYDKAVVSVLDHVECRCQPAPRPAQRRKSSGHKQEGRERSGKPRPKDELHRRDELKHNQRISLEDLLKERFSENKKFLLCRCSTETIYRIAVCM
;
A
#
# COMPACT_ATOMS: atom_id res chain seq x y z
N MET A 1 -13.40 -45.38 -37.60
CA MET A 1 -12.85 -44.32 -36.73
C MET A 1 -13.94 -43.26 -36.57
N LEU A 2 -14.64 -43.25 -35.43
CA LEU A 2 -15.86 -42.47 -35.22
C LEU A 2 -15.56 -40.96 -35.17
N ASN A 3 -16.12 -40.20 -36.12
CA ASN A 3 -16.33 -38.76 -36.00
C ASN A 3 -17.30 -38.49 -34.85
N LYS A 4 -16.77 -38.20 -33.66
CA LYS A 4 -17.58 -37.72 -32.53
C LYS A 4 -17.60 -36.19 -32.56
N SER A 5 -18.75 -35.65 -32.95
CA SER A 5 -19.05 -34.22 -32.87
C SER A 5 -18.82 -33.73 -31.44
N CYS A 6 -17.88 -32.80 -31.26
CA CYS A 6 -17.65 -32.16 -29.97
C CYS A 6 -18.70 -31.06 -29.82
N ALA A 7 -19.73 -31.28 -28.99
CA ALA A 7 -20.68 -30.23 -28.65
C ALA A 7 -19.96 -29.17 -27.82
N SER A 8 -19.62 -28.05 -28.45
CA SER A 8 -18.96 -26.92 -27.80
C SER A 8 -19.97 -26.18 -26.92
N VAL A 9 -19.94 -26.43 -25.61
CA VAL A 9 -20.63 -25.56 -24.66
C VAL A 9 -19.74 -24.35 -24.41
N CYS A 10 -20.06 -23.24 -25.09
CA CYS A 10 -19.36 -21.97 -24.93
C CYS A 10 -19.94 -21.24 -23.71
N ILE A 11 -19.27 -21.31 -22.55
CA ILE A 11 -19.62 -20.44 -21.42
C ILE A 11 -18.91 -19.10 -21.64
N SER A 12 -19.65 -18.09 -22.09
CA SER A 12 -19.17 -16.71 -22.10
C SER A 12 -19.07 -16.23 -20.65
N VAL A 13 -17.86 -16.16 -20.09
CA VAL A 13 -17.66 -15.41 -18.85
C VAL A 13 -17.63 -13.94 -19.22
N SER A 14 -18.79 -13.31 -19.18
CA SER A 14 -18.95 -11.85 -19.25
C SER A 14 -18.16 -11.24 -18.10
N LEU A 15 -17.44 -10.14 -18.34
CA LEU A 15 -16.85 -9.31 -17.28
C LEU A 15 -18.00 -8.77 -16.42
N SER A 16 -18.39 -9.59 -15.43
CA SER A 16 -19.44 -9.44 -14.44
C SER A 16 -20.46 -8.34 -14.77
N ALA A 17 -21.57 -8.72 -15.41
CA ALA A 17 -22.71 -7.82 -15.67
C ALA A 17 -23.32 -7.22 -14.39
N ASP A 18 -22.85 -7.63 -13.21
CA ASP A 18 -23.26 -7.17 -11.88
C ASP A 18 -22.18 -6.31 -11.17
N ALA A 19 -21.06 -6.00 -11.82
CA ALA A 19 -19.99 -5.22 -11.17
C ALA A 19 -20.48 -3.82 -10.77
N GLN A 20 -20.50 -3.56 -9.46
CA GLN A 20 -20.75 -2.24 -8.92
C GLN A 20 -19.56 -1.31 -9.21
N PRO A 21 -19.80 -0.05 -9.60
CA PRO A 21 -18.74 0.94 -9.74
C PRO A 21 -17.93 1.10 -8.44
N ALA A 22 -16.60 1.14 -8.57
CA ALA A 22 -15.74 1.35 -7.41
C ALA A 22 -15.93 2.76 -6.83
N GLN A 23 -16.21 2.86 -5.53
CA GLN A 23 -16.29 4.13 -4.84
C GLN A 23 -14.93 4.53 -4.24
N GLN A 24 -14.51 5.77 -4.50
CA GLN A 24 -13.26 6.28 -3.93
C GLN A 24 -13.35 6.40 -2.40
N ALA A 25 -12.32 5.92 -1.71
CA ALA A 25 -12.15 6.16 -0.28
C ALA A 25 -11.75 7.62 -0.03
N ILE A 26 -12.72 8.48 0.27
CA ILE A 26 -12.49 9.92 0.52
C ILE A 26 -11.62 10.10 1.78
N CYS A 27 -10.75 11.13 1.78
CA CYS A 27 -9.97 11.57 2.94
C CYS A 27 -10.90 11.96 4.10
N LYS A 28 -10.93 11.14 5.15
CA LYS A 28 -11.71 11.39 6.37
C LYS A 28 -11.15 10.60 7.55
N VAL A 29 -11.61 10.94 8.75
CA VAL A 29 -11.33 10.17 9.96
C VAL A 29 -12.04 8.82 9.87
N ARG A 30 -11.31 7.75 10.21
CA ARG A 30 -11.84 6.39 10.38
C ARG A 30 -11.28 5.77 11.65
N THR A 31 -12.02 4.83 12.20
CA THR A 31 -11.56 3.98 13.30
C THR A 31 -10.55 2.97 12.77
N GLU A 32 -9.40 2.93 13.40
CA GLU A 32 -8.35 1.93 13.20
C GLU A 32 -8.05 1.26 14.54
N VAL A 33 -7.61 0.00 14.49
CA VAL A 33 -7.20 -0.74 15.68
C VAL A 33 -5.68 -0.69 15.78
N ILE A 34 -5.17 -0.21 16.92
CA ILE A 34 -3.74 -0.21 17.21
C ILE A 34 -3.43 -1.14 18.36
N GLU A 35 -2.24 -1.73 18.31
CA GLU A 35 -1.69 -2.49 19.43
C GLU A 35 -1.29 -1.55 20.56
N VAL A 36 -1.65 -1.91 21.79
CA VAL A 36 -1.19 -1.24 23.01
C VAL A 36 0.21 -1.76 23.32
N THR A 37 1.22 -0.96 22.96
CA THR A 37 2.61 -1.37 23.14
C THR A 37 3.11 -1.06 24.56
N ARG A 38 4.09 -1.84 25.03
CA ARG A 38 4.77 -1.60 26.32
C ARG A 38 5.31 -0.18 26.44
N SER A 39 5.80 0.38 25.34
CA SER A 39 6.37 1.73 25.31
C SER A 39 5.35 2.85 25.54
N MET A 40 4.05 2.57 25.41
CA MET A 40 2.98 3.52 25.75
C MET A 40 2.79 3.66 27.27
N LEU A 41 3.21 2.67 28.05
CA LEU A 41 3.13 2.69 29.51
C LEU A 41 4.50 2.98 30.14
N ASP A 42 5.49 2.13 29.86
CA ASP A 42 6.84 2.24 30.41
C ASP A 42 7.87 1.63 29.46
N ARG A 43 8.92 2.38 29.11
CA ARG A 43 10.04 1.90 28.28
C ARG A 43 11.09 1.13 29.08
N SER A 44 11.14 1.29 30.39
CA SER A 44 12.22 0.78 31.25
C SER A 44 11.98 -0.67 31.72
N ASN A 45 10.72 -1.06 31.89
CA ASN A 45 10.35 -2.39 32.37
C ASN A 45 9.78 -3.26 31.22
N ALA A 46 10.23 -4.52 31.13
CA ALA A 46 9.73 -5.48 30.15
C ALA A 46 8.89 -6.62 30.77
N ASN A 47 8.71 -6.62 32.09
CA ASN A 47 8.15 -7.74 32.84
C ASN A 47 6.65 -7.62 33.09
N PHE A 48 5.91 -7.03 32.16
CA PHE A 48 4.46 -6.94 32.25
C PHE A 48 3.73 -7.36 30.98
N LEU A 49 2.53 -7.88 31.18
CA LEU A 49 1.54 -8.13 30.13
C LEU A 49 0.46 -7.06 30.22
N LEU A 50 0.00 -6.55 29.07
CA LEU A 50 -1.03 -5.52 28.98
C LEU A 50 -2.36 -6.12 28.54
N TRP A 51 -3.47 -5.61 29.08
CA TRP A 51 -4.83 -5.99 28.73
C TRP A 51 -5.75 -4.76 28.69
N PRO A 52 -6.50 -4.51 27.60
CA PRO A 52 -6.54 -5.26 26.33
C PRO A 52 -5.26 -5.04 25.49
N PRO A 53 -4.93 -5.97 24.56
CA PRO A 53 -3.76 -5.83 23.69
C PRO A 53 -3.97 -4.83 22.55
N CYS A 54 -5.21 -4.50 22.20
CA CYS A 54 -5.55 -3.58 21.11
C CYS A 54 -6.63 -2.60 21.55
N VAL A 55 -6.59 -1.39 20.99
CA VAL A 55 -7.60 -0.34 21.21
C VAL A 55 -7.95 0.36 19.90
N GLU A 56 -9.14 0.92 19.85
CA GLU A 56 -9.62 1.73 18.74
C GLU A 56 -9.10 3.17 18.84
N VAL A 57 -8.56 3.68 17.73
CA VAL A 57 -8.12 5.07 17.58
C VAL A 57 -8.68 5.67 16.30
N GLN A 58 -8.81 6.99 16.29
CA GLN A 58 -9.26 7.74 15.13
C GLN A 58 -8.05 8.18 14.30
N ARG A 59 -8.01 7.81 13.02
CA ARG A 59 -6.91 8.16 12.12
C ARG A 59 -7.44 8.66 10.77
N CYS A 60 -6.65 9.53 10.15
CA CYS A 60 -6.93 10.05 8.83
C CYS A 60 -6.51 9.01 7.80
N SER A 61 -7.45 8.61 6.97
CA SER A 61 -7.22 7.65 5.89
C SER A 61 -8.00 8.03 4.64
N GLY A 62 -7.68 7.38 3.53
CA GLY A 62 -8.27 7.64 2.22
C GLY A 62 -7.38 8.49 1.31
N CYS A 63 -7.94 8.83 0.16
CA CYS A 63 -7.23 9.44 -0.95
C CYS A 63 -7.76 10.84 -1.25
N CYS A 64 -6.87 11.69 -1.74
CA CYS A 64 -7.20 12.97 -2.35
C CYS A 64 -7.40 12.78 -3.87
N ASN A 65 -7.98 13.78 -4.54
CA ASN A 65 -8.24 13.72 -5.99
C ASN A 65 -6.96 13.74 -6.83
N THR A 66 -5.88 14.34 -6.31
CA THR A 66 -4.61 14.47 -7.01
C THR A 66 -3.48 13.82 -6.21
N LYS A 67 -2.51 13.23 -6.93
CA LYS A 67 -1.34 12.57 -6.33
C LYS A 67 -0.36 13.53 -5.64
N SER A 68 -0.51 14.84 -5.84
CA SER A 68 0.31 15.88 -5.20
C SER A 68 -0.18 16.26 -3.81
N LEU A 69 -1.38 15.81 -3.42
CA LEU A 69 -1.99 16.05 -2.13
C LEU A 69 -1.93 14.80 -1.25
N TRP A 70 -1.77 15.01 0.05
CA TRP A 70 -1.74 13.97 1.08
C TRP A 70 -2.89 14.20 2.06
N CYS A 71 -3.56 13.12 2.47
CA CYS A 71 -4.58 13.17 3.50
C CYS A 71 -3.89 13.23 4.87
N VAL A 72 -4.00 14.37 5.54
CA VAL A 72 -3.30 14.65 6.81
C VAL A 72 -4.26 15.16 7.88
N PRO A 73 -3.99 14.91 9.17
CA PRO A 73 -4.75 15.52 10.25
C PRO A 73 -4.49 17.02 10.32
N VAL A 74 -5.56 17.81 10.47
CA VAL A 74 -5.47 19.24 10.76
C VAL A 74 -5.83 19.56 12.21
N LEU A 75 -6.51 18.64 12.89
CA LEU A 75 -6.80 18.70 14.31
C LEU A 75 -6.61 17.32 14.92
N THR A 76 -5.95 17.27 16.07
CA THR A 76 -5.68 16.05 16.84
C THR A 76 -6.10 16.25 18.29
N ASP A 77 -6.57 15.18 18.93
CA ASP A 77 -6.91 15.13 20.34
C ASP A 77 -6.13 14.00 21.03
N THR A 78 -5.77 14.21 22.29
CA THR A 78 -5.07 13.20 23.10
C THR A 78 -5.99 12.72 24.19
N ARG A 79 -6.28 11.42 24.16
CA ARG A 79 -7.24 10.80 25.07
C ARG A 79 -6.54 9.75 25.92
N TYR A 80 -6.94 9.65 27.18
CA TYR A 80 -6.33 8.75 28.16
C TYR A 80 -7.21 7.52 28.35
N LEU A 81 -6.61 6.34 28.24
CA LEU A 81 -7.29 5.06 28.38
C LEU A 81 -6.77 4.34 29.61
N GLN A 82 -7.68 3.79 30.40
CA GLN A 82 -7.34 2.92 31.51
C GLN A 82 -7.18 1.48 31.00
N ILE A 83 -6.01 0.88 31.27
CA ILE A 83 -5.68 -0.50 30.93
C ILE A 83 -5.29 -1.28 32.18
N GLN A 84 -5.27 -2.59 32.06
CA GLN A 84 -4.81 -3.49 33.10
C GLN A 84 -3.43 -4.06 32.74
N TYR A 85 -2.58 -4.28 33.74
CA TYR A 85 -1.31 -4.96 33.55
C TYR A 85 -1.02 -5.97 34.64
N VAL A 86 -0.23 -7.00 34.30
CA VAL A 86 0.21 -8.06 35.23
C VAL A 86 1.72 -8.01 35.34
N ASN A 87 2.26 -7.68 36.52
CA ASN A 87 3.70 -7.64 36.79
C ASN A 87 4.10 -8.73 37.79
N LYS A 88 4.43 -9.93 37.27
CA LYS A 88 4.92 -11.10 38.02
C LYS A 88 4.05 -11.63 39.18
N ARG A 89 2.94 -10.97 39.50
CA ARG A 89 1.94 -11.37 40.51
C ARG A 89 0.59 -11.64 39.82
N PRO A 90 -0.26 -12.53 40.34
CA PRO A 90 -1.53 -12.91 39.70
C PRO A 90 -2.63 -11.82 39.74
N LEU A 91 -2.30 -10.59 40.15
CA LEU A 91 -3.24 -9.49 40.28
C LEU A 91 -3.04 -8.47 39.16
N TYR A 92 -4.16 -8.05 38.57
CA TYR A 92 -4.18 -6.99 37.57
C TYR A 92 -4.15 -5.63 38.25
N ASP A 93 -3.09 -4.87 37.99
CA ASP A 93 -2.99 -3.48 38.39
C ASP A 93 -3.50 -2.57 37.27
N LYS A 94 -3.97 -1.37 37.63
CA LYS A 94 -4.50 -0.38 36.69
C LYS A 94 -3.39 0.57 36.24
N ALA A 95 -3.34 0.84 34.95
CA ALA A 95 -2.43 1.78 34.32
C ALA A 95 -3.19 2.71 33.37
N VAL A 96 -2.59 3.87 33.07
CA VAL A 96 -3.14 4.83 32.11
C VAL A 96 -2.17 4.97 30.95
N VAL A 97 -2.68 4.81 29.73
CA VAL A 97 -1.95 5.08 28.48
C VAL A 97 -2.62 6.21 27.72
N SER A 98 -1.85 6.92 26.90
CA SER A 98 -2.39 7.96 26.02
C SER A 98 -2.47 7.45 24.58
N VAL A 99 -3.52 7.85 23.88
CA VAL A 99 -3.69 7.66 22.44
C VAL A 99 -3.90 9.00 21.77
N LEU A 100 -3.38 9.13 20.54
CA LEU A 100 -3.56 10.32 19.71
C LEU A 100 -4.58 10.01 18.62
N ASP A 101 -5.69 10.73 18.70
CA ASP A 101 -6.84 10.65 17.81
C ASP A 101 -6.81 11.82 16.82
N HIS A 102 -7.09 11.54 15.55
CA HIS A 102 -7.30 12.56 14.53
C HIS A 102 -8.77 12.99 14.57
N VAL A 103 -9.02 14.29 14.72
CA VAL A 103 -10.37 14.85 14.83
C VAL A 103 -10.86 15.40 13.50
N GLU A 104 -9.98 16.03 12.72
CA GLU A 104 -10.30 16.56 11.38
C GLU A 104 -9.16 16.25 10.41
N CYS A 105 -9.51 15.91 9.16
CA CYS A 105 -8.56 15.60 8.08
C CYS A 105 -8.76 16.53 6.90
N ARG A 106 -7.67 16.93 6.23
CA ARG A 106 -7.73 17.65 4.95
C ARG A 106 -6.66 17.18 3.98
N CYS A 107 -6.91 17.42 2.69
CA CYS A 107 -5.94 17.23 1.62
C CYS A 107 -5.00 18.44 1.54
N GLN A 108 -3.71 18.23 1.86
CA GLN A 108 -2.70 19.28 1.80
C GLN A 108 -1.56 18.91 0.83
N PRO A 109 -0.89 19.88 0.20
CA PRO A 109 0.29 19.60 -0.60
C PRO A 109 1.34 18.87 0.21
N ALA A 110 2.02 17.90 -0.40
CA ALA A 110 3.14 17.21 0.23
C ALA A 110 4.13 18.24 0.80
N PRO A 111 4.57 18.13 2.07
CA PRO A 111 5.66 18.96 2.55
C PRO A 111 6.87 18.71 1.63
N ARG A 112 7.30 19.75 0.92
CA ARG A 112 8.48 19.67 0.06
C ARG A 112 9.67 19.38 0.98
N PRO A 113 10.52 18.39 0.67
CA PRO A 113 11.77 18.24 1.43
C PRO A 113 12.52 19.56 1.33
N ALA A 114 12.92 20.12 2.47
CA ALA A 114 13.62 21.39 2.53
C ALA A 114 14.82 21.33 1.57
N GLN A 115 14.78 22.12 0.49
CA GLN A 115 15.90 22.23 -0.42
C GLN A 115 17.07 22.82 0.37
N ARG A 116 18.05 21.98 0.73
CA ARG A 116 19.34 22.45 1.27
C ARG A 116 19.90 23.45 0.27
N ARG A 117 19.92 24.73 0.64
CA ARG A 117 20.59 25.81 -0.10
C ARG A 117 22.05 25.43 -0.27
N LYS A 118 22.44 24.94 -1.45
CA LYS A 118 23.86 24.82 -1.81
C LYS A 118 24.37 26.21 -2.11
N SER A 119 25.17 26.76 -1.20
CA SER A 119 25.97 27.96 -1.41
C SER A 119 26.88 27.76 -2.62
N SER A 120 26.79 28.70 -3.56
CA SER A 120 27.63 28.81 -4.75
C SER A 120 29.09 29.06 -4.37
N GLY A 121 29.97 28.09 -4.64
CA GLY A 121 31.41 28.20 -4.47
C GLY A 121 32.15 27.84 -5.77
N HIS A 122 32.69 28.88 -6.40
CA HIS A 122 33.84 28.98 -7.32
C HIS A 122 34.19 27.88 -8.34
N LYS A 123 34.35 28.35 -9.59
CA LYS A 123 35.04 27.72 -10.74
C LYS A 123 36.40 27.15 -10.34
N GLN A 124 36.71 25.94 -10.83
CA GLN A 124 38.04 25.59 -11.34
C GLN A 124 37.95 24.48 -12.39
N GLU A 125 38.64 24.74 -13.49
CA GLU A 125 38.81 23.93 -14.70
C GLU A 125 39.85 22.82 -14.46
N GLY A 126 39.73 21.66 -15.13
CA GLY A 126 40.89 20.78 -15.34
C GLY A 126 40.69 19.27 -15.30
N ARG A 127 40.98 18.65 -16.46
CA ARG A 127 41.51 17.29 -16.72
C ARG A 127 40.58 16.07 -16.71
N GLU A 128 40.42 15.52 -17.92
CA GLU A 128 40.13 14.11 -18.18
C GLU A 128 41.03 13.19 -17.36
N ARG A 129 40.43 12.27 -16.60
CA ARG A 129 41.03 10.97 -16.25
C ARG A 129 39.94 9.90 -16.19
N SER A 130 40.20 8.84 -16.94
CA SER A 130 39.46 7.58 -16.95
C SER A 130 39.41 6.94 -15.55
N GLY A 131 38.25 6.48 -15.11
CA GLY A 131 38.10 5.66 -13.89
C GLY A 131 36.84 5.88 -13.07
N LYS A 132 35.91 4.91 -13.15
CA LYS A 132 34.72 4.63 -12.30
C LYS A 132 33.62 5.72 -12.18
N PRO A 133 32.34 5.39 -12.46
CA PRO A 133 31.24 6.35 -12.36
C PRO A 133 31.07 6.81 -10.91
N ARG A 134 30.77 8.10 -10.74
CA ARG A 134 30.58 8.68 -9.40
C ARG A 134 29.29 8.12 -8.78
N PRO A 135 29.17 8.05 -7.44
CA PRO A 135 27.98 7.52 -6.75
C PRO A 135 26.66 8.20 -7.16
N LYS A 136 26.74 9.44 -7.67
CA LYS A 136 25.60 10.20 -8.18
C LYS A 136 25.12 9.71 -9.55
N ASP A 137 26.03 9.31 -10.44
CA ASP A 137 25.70 8.79 -11.77
C ASP A 137 25.09 7.38 -11.66
N GLU A 138 25.53 6.61 -10.66
CA GLU A 138 24.93 5.32 -10.33
C GLU A 138 23.49 5.48 -9.81
N LEU A 139 23.20 6.53 -9.03
CA LEU A 139 21.84 6.84 -8.58
C LEU A 139 20.94 7.24 -9.75
N HIS A 140 21.42 8.10 -10.67
CA HIS A 140 20.69 8.48 -11.88
C HIS A 140 20.39 7.26 -12.76
N ARG A 141 21.36 6.37 -12.95
CA ARG A 141 21.17 5.11 -13.69
C ARG A 141 20.16 4.18 -13.01
N ARG A 142 20.14 4.14 -11.66
CA ARG A 142 19.18 3.32 -10.90
C ARG A 142 17.76 3.86 -10.99
N ASP A 143 17.58 5.19 -11.03
CA ASP A 143 16.28 5.83 -11.22
C ASP A 143 15.75 5.62 -12.64
N GLU A 144 16.60 5.69 -13.67
CA GLU A 144 16.25 5.36 -15.06
C GLU A 144 15.84 3.88 -15.20
N LEU A 145 16.61 2.95 -14.63
CA LEU A 145 16.28 1.52 -14.66
C LEU A 145 14.96 1.21 -13.93
N LYS A 146 14.68 1.91 -12.81
CA LYS A 146 13.40 1.79 -12.09
C LYS A 146 12.23 2.38 -12.87
N HIS A 147 12.43 3.49 -13.58
CA HIS A 147 11.41 4.09 -14.42
C HIS A 147 11.08 3.16 -15.61
N ASN A 148 12.09 2.59 -16.26
CA ASN A 148 11.92 1.62 -17.34
C ASN A 148 11.25 0.32 -16.86
N GLN A 149 11.61 -0.20 -15.69
CA GLN A 149 10.91 -1.37 -15.11
C GLN A 149 9.45 -1.05 -14.76
N ARG A 150 9.16 0.15 -14.27
CA ARG A 150 7.79 0.59 -13.98
C ARG A 150 6.97 0.74 -15.25
N ILE A 151 7.52 1.34 -16.30
CA ILE A 151 6.88 1.44 -17.62
C ILE A 151 6.58 0.04 -18.15
N SER A 152 7.56 -0.87 -18.10
CA SER A 152 7.36 -2.26 -18.52
C SER A 152 6.27 -2.99 -17.72
N LEU A 153 6.17 -2.75 -16.40
CA LEU A 153 5.12 -3.36 -15.57
C LEU A 153 3.75 -2.72 -15.81
N GLU A 154 3.70 -1.40 -15.97
CA GLU A 154 2.48 -0.68 -16.33
C GLU A 154 1.99 -1.10 -17.72
N ASP A 155 2.87 -1.29 -18.69
CA ASP A 155 2.55 -1.80 -20.02
C ASP A 155 2.14 -3.28 -19.99
N LEU A 156 2.77 -4.13 -19.18
CA LEU A 156 2.33 -5.52 -18.96
C LEU A 156 0.95 -5.60 -18.30
N LEU A 157 0.65 -4.67 -17.39
CA LEU A 157 -0.69 -4.54 -16.80
C LEU A 157 -1.68 -3.98 -17.84
N LYS A 158 -1.27 -3.04 -18.69
CA LYS A 158 -2.10 -2.43 -19.73
C LYS A 158 -2.42 -3.42 -20.85
N GLU A 159 -1.47 -4.24 -21.26
CA GLU A 159 -1.64 -5.40 -22.13
C GLU A 159 -2.62 -6.41 -21.51
N ARG A 160 -2.53 -6.65 -20.19
CA ARG A 160 -3.50 -7.51 -19.47
C ARG A 160 -4.91 -6.92 -19.36
N PHE A 161 -5.07 -5.60 -19.48
CA PHE A 161 -6.37 -4.90 -19.44
C PHE A 161 -6.92 -4.53 -20.82
N SER A 162 -6.15 -4.68 -21.91
CA SER A 162 -6.52 -4.24 -23.27
C SER A 162 -6.98 -5.37 -24.20
N GLU A 163 -7.38 -6.51 -23.67
CA GLU A 163 -8.21 -7.43 -24.42
C GLU A 163 -9.46 -7.73 -23.59
N ASN A 164 -10.61 -7.25 -24.09
CA ASN A 164 -11.91 -7.84 -23.83
C ASN A 164 -11.90 -9.30 -24.34
N LYS A 165 -11.10 -10.15 -23.73
CA LYS A 165 -11.07 -11.59 -23.98
C LYS A 165 -12.35 -12.15 -23.43
N LYS A 166 -13.28 -12.45 -24.34
CA LYS A 166 -14.31 -13.44 -24.08
C LYS A 166 -13.59 -14.77 -23.93
N PHE A 167 -13.29 -15.15 -22.69
CA PHE A 167 -12.69 -16.46 -22.42
C PHE A 167 -13.77 -17.52 -22.62
N LEU A 168 -13.55 -18.46 -23.54
CA LEU A 168 -14.33 -19.69 -23.67
C LEU A 168 -13.59 -20.81 -22.95
N LEU A 169 -14.21 -21.41 -21.93
CA LEU A 169 -13.77 -22.69 -21.37
C LEU A 169 -14.48 -23.81 -22.13
N CYS A 170 -13.79 -24.46 -23.08
CA CYS A 170 -14.33 -25.65 -23.77
C CYS A 170 -14.03 -26.91 -22.96
N ARG A 171 -15.09 -27.62 -22.52
CA ARG A 171 -14.97 -28.90 -21.83
C ARG A 171 -14.98 -30.04 -22.86
N CYS A 172 -13.86 -30.71 -23.05
CA CYS A 172 -13.80 -31.90 -23.91
C CYS A 172 -14.22 -33.12 -23.09
N SER A 173 -15.24 -33.86 -23.55
CA SER A 173 -15.90 -34.90 -22.74
C SER A 173 -15.06 -36.16 -22.45
N THR A 174 -13.80 -36.24 -22.88
CA THR A 174 -12.96 -37.44 -22.71
C THR A 174 -11.76 -37.29 -21.78
N GLU A 175 -11.45 -36.09 -21.27
CA GLU A 175 -10.46 -35.93 -20.19
C GLU A 175 -10.87 -34.78 -19.27
N THR A 176 -10.71 -34.95 -17.96
CA THR A 176 -10.95 -33.94 -16.91
C THR A 176 -9.87 -32.85 -16.91
N ILE A 177 -9.44 -32.39 -18.09
CA ILE A 177 -8.42 -31.37 -18.26
C ILE A 177 -9.06 -30.18 -18.95
N TYR A 178 -9.20 -29.08 -18.22
CA TYR A 178 -9.60 -27.79 -18.77
C TYR A 178 -8.41 -27.20 -19.55
N ARG A 179 -8.55 -27.04 -20.86
CA ARG A 179 -7.58 -26.27 -21.66
C ARG A 179 -8.10 -24.83 -21.80
N ILE A 180 -7.28 -23.87 -21.38
CA ILE A 180 -7.51 -22.45 -21.64
C ILE A 180 -7.16 -22.22 -23.12
N ALA A 181 -8.17 -21.96 -23.95
CA ALA A 181 -7.95 -21.50 -25.31
C ALA A 181 -8.15 -19.98 -25.35
N VAL A 182 -7.14 -19.26 -25.83
CA VAL A 182 -7.22 -17.83 -26.12
C VAL A 182 -7.57 -17.71 -27.60
N CYS A 183 -8.75 -17.19 -27.94
CA CYS A 183 -9.01 -16.72 -29.29
C CYS A 183 -8.38 -15.34 -29.45
N MET A 184 -7.44 -15.21 -30.40
CA MET A 184 -7.09 -13.93 -31.02
C MET A 184 -8.10 -13.61 -32.12
#